data_AF-A0A7G8JQX8-F1
#
_entry.id   AF-A0A7G8JQX8-F1
#
_cell.length_a   1.000
_cell.length_b   1.000
_cell.length_c   1.000
_cell.angle_alpha   90.00
_cell.angle_beta   90.00
_cell.angle_gamma   90.00
#
_symmetry.space_group_name_H-M   'P 1'
#
loop_
_entity.id
_entity.type
_entity.pdbx_description
1 polymer ?
#
loop_
_entity_poly.entity_id
_entity_poly.type
_entity_poly.pdbx_seq_one_letter_code
_entity_poly.pdbx_strand_id
1 'polypeptide(L)'
;MVTLKHWQRYLLIPCAAFAAAALHPATGWAESPMKSPASRSTLTNAQKQQLFEARRRWELSSVDQQKALLAAKQRCLQSANTIDAFRVCKQEQRQGRRELFREARAAMTAERQRLGLPLRPERRRVQKKGRSNWNGPEFS
;
A
#
# COMPACT_ATOMS: atom_id res chain seq x y z
N MET A 1 64.61 20.69 3.89
CA MET A 1 63.74 21.18 2.79
C MET A 1 62.54 20.27 2.68
N VAL A 2 61.33 20.75 2.97
CA VAL A 2 60.08 20.12 2.50
C VAL A 2 59.20 21.26 2.00
N THR A 3 59.30 21.54 0.71
CA THR A 3 58.45 22.49 0.02
C THR A 3 57.08 21.83 -0.18
N LEU A 4 56.09 22.24 0.63
CA LEU A 4 54.71 21.80 0.44
C LEU A 4 54.20 22.30 -0.91
N LYS A 5 53.77 21.36 -1.76
CA LYS A 5 53.35 21.65 -3.13
C LYS A 5 51.98 22.35 -3.16
N HIS A 6 51.86 23.37 -4.01
CA HIS A 6 50.70 24.27 -4.15
C HIS A 6 49.35 23.56 -4.39
N TRP A 7 49.34 22.35 -4.96
CA TRP A 7 48.11 21.62 -5.28
C TRP A 7 47.42 20.99 -4.05
N GLN A 8 48.09 20.90 -2.90
CA GLN A 8 47.49 20.40 -1.65
C GLN A 8 46.54 21.40 -0.97
N ARG A 9 46.50 22.66 -1.42
CA ARG A 9 45.61 23.69 -0.88
C ARG A 9 44.19 23.69 -1.49
N TYR A 10 43.98 22.94 -2.58
CA TYR A 10 42.66 22.86 -3.25
C TYR A 10 41.83 21.63 -2.83
N LEU A 11 42.38 20.75 -1.98
CA LEU A 11 41.68 19.57 -1.44
C LEU A 11 41.09 19.81 -0.04
N LEU A 12 41.01 21.06 0.39
CA LEU A 12 40.25 21.47 1.57
C LEU A 12 39.04 22.30 1.09
N ILE A 13 38.14 21.65 0.36
CA ILE A 13 36.78 22.16 0.19
C ILE A 13 36.11 21.99 1.56
N PRO A 14 35.76 23.07 2.26
CA PRO A 14 35.23 22.98 3.61
C PRO A 14 33.84 22.36 3.55
N CYS A 15 33.71 21.12 4.02
CA CYS A 15 32.45 20.40 4.28
C CYS A 15 31.57 21.05 5.37
N ALA A 16 31.65 22.37 5.57
CA ALA A 16 30.86 23.10 6.56
C ALA A 16 29.61 23.77 5.96
N ALA A 17 29.50 23.92 4.64
CA ALA A 17 28.33 24.53 4.00
C ALA A 17 27.27 23.54 3.49
N PHE A 18 27.56 22.23 3.48
CA PHE A 18 26.59 21.20 3.05
C PHE A 18 25.74 20.61 4.18
N ALA A 19 26.00 20.98 5.44
CA ALA A 19 25.20 20.52 6.58
C ALA A 19 23.98 21.42 6.88
N ALA A 20 23.91 22.63 6.33
CA ALA A 20 22.81 23.56 6.61
C ALA A 20 21.53 23.29 5.78
N ALA A 21 21.61 22.53 4.67
CA ALA A 21 20.45 22.21 3.85
C ALA A 21 19.62 21.01 4.36
N ALA A 22 20.11 20.29 5.39
CA ALA A 22 19.38 19.16 5.98
C ALA A 22 18.38 19.58 7.07
N LEU A 23 18.40 20.85 7.50
CA LEU A 23 17.52 21.40 8.54
C LEU A 23 16.38 22.25 7.98
N HIS A 24 16.19 22.30 6.67
CA HIS A 24 14.89 22.70 6.16
C HIS A 24 13.95 21.52 6.41
N PRO A 25 13.00 21.59 7.37
CA PRO A 25 11.88 20.67 7.33
C PRO A 25 11.31 20.83 5.92
N ALA A 26 11.34 19.75 5.16
CA ALA A 26 10.57 19.64 3.95
C ALA A 26 9.10 19.74 4.38
N THR A 27 8.61 20.97 4.56
CA THR A 27 7.20 21.32 4.67
C THR A 27 6.54 21.27 3.29
N GLY A 28 7.17 20.59 2.33
CA GLY A 28 6.55 20.04 1.14
C GLY A 28 5.66 18.84 1.47
N TRP A 29 4.81 18.96 2.49
CA TRP A 29 3.53 18.26 2.42
C TRP A 29 2.81 19.01 1.32
N ALA A 30 2.83 18.44 0.11
CA ALA A 30 1.84 18.81 -0.88
C ALA A 30 0.50 18.54 -0.20
N GLU A 31 -0.11 19.58 0.35
CA GLU A 31 -1.50 19.62 0.77
C GLU A 31 -2.31 19.44 -0.50
N SER A 32 -2.37 18.18 -0.96
CA SER A 32 -3.43 17.79 -1.85
C SER A 32 -4.70 18.17 -1.10
N PRO A 33 -5.60 18.98 -1.69
CA PRO A 33 -6.90 19.19 -1.13
C PRO A 33 -7.59 17.82 -1.19
N MET A 34 -7.37 17.00 -0.17
CA MET A 34 -8.21 15.88 0.15
C MET A 34 -9.54 16.54 0.45
N LYS A 35 -10.40 16.66 -0.58
CA LYS A 35 -11.84 16.77 -0.41
C LYS A 35 -12.16 15.72 0.64
N SER A 36 -12.44 16.20 1.85
CA SER A 36 -12.91 15.37 2.94
C SER A 36 -14.08 14.58 2.34
N PRO A 37 -14.00 13.24 2.28
CA PRO A 37 -15.04 12.47 1.64
C PRO A 37 -16.36 12.87 2.32
N ALA A 38 -17.29 13.35 1.49
CA ALA A 38 -18.58 13.88 1.89
C ALA A 38 -19.19 13.01 3.00
N SER A 39 -19.59 13.65 4.09
CA SER A 39 -20.17 13.03 5.28
C SER A 39 -19.29 11.90 5.86
N ARG A 40 -18.17 12.26 6.50
CA ARG A 40 -17.63 11.40 7.56
C ARG A 40 -18.66 11.46 8.69
N SER A 41 -19.71 10.63 8.61
CA SER A 41 -20.71 10.45 9.66
C SER A 41 -19.99 10.45 10.99
N THR A 42 -20.30 11.40 11.86
CA THR A 42 -19.59 11.60 13.12
C THR A 42 -19.90 10.41 14.02
N LEU A 43 -19.12 9.33 13.85
CA LEU A 43 -19.30 8.08 14.60
C LEU A 43 -19.10 8.37 16.08
N THR A 44 -20.00 7.88 16.91
CA THR A 44 -19.81 7.92 18.36
C THR A 44 -18.61 7.05 18.75
N ASN A 45 -17.99 7.32 19.90
CA ASN A 45 -16.85 6.51 20.34
C ASN A 45 -17.25 5.04 20.58
N ALA A 46 -18.48 4.79 21.03
CA ALA A 46 -19.04 3.44 21.14
C ALA A 46 -19.12 2.73 19.77
N GLN A 47 -19.62 3.41 18.73
CA GLN A 47 -19.67 2.85 17.37
C GLN A 47 -18.28 2.56 16.81
N LYS A 48 -17.30 3.44 17.06
CA LYS A 48 -15.90 3.20 16.66
C LYS A 48 -15.33 1.96 17.34
N GLN A 49 -15.57 1.80 18.63
CA GLN A 49 -15.11 0.66 19.41
C GLN A 49 -15.71 -0.65 18.88
N GLN A 50 -17.02 -0.69 18.61
CA GLN A 50 -17.69 -1.87 18.06
C GLN A 50 -17.18 -2.25 16.66
N LEU A 51 -16.98 -1.25 15.78
CA LEU A 51 -16.37 -1.49 14.48
C LEU A 51 -14.93 -2.00 14.58
N PHE A 52 -14.15 -1.50 15.54
CA PHE A 52 -12.80 -1.98 15.80
C PHE A 52 -12.80 -3.43 16.27
N GLU A 53 -13.66 -3.78 17.22
CA GLU A 53 -13.77 -5.15 17.74
C GLU A 53 -14.24 -6.13 16.67
N ALA A 54 -15.21 -5.75 15.84
CA ALA A 54 -15.64 -6.54 14.69
C ALA A 54 -14.49 -6.74 13.69
N ARG A 55 -13.74 -5.66 13.39
CA ARG A 55 -12.58 -5.72 12.50
C ARG A 55 -11.49 -6.63 13.06
N ARG A 56 -11.15 -6.50 14.34
CA ARG A 56 -10.16 -7.32 15.03
C ARG A 56 -10.55 -8.80 15.00
N ARG A 57 -11.82 -9.13 15.32
CA ARG A 57 -12.32 -10.51 15.27
C ARG A 57 -12.25 -11.11 13.86
N TRP A 58 -12.62 -10.33 12.84
CA TRP A 58 -12.47 -10.75 11.44
C TRP A 58 -11.00 -10.98 11.06
N GLU A 59 -10.11 -10.06 11.44
CA GLU A 59 -8.69 -10.20 11.12
C GLU A 59 -8.10 -11.45 11.76
N LEU A 60 -8.41 -11.71 13.03
CA LEU A 60 -7.96 -12.91 13.74
C LEU A 60 -8.50 -14.20 13.10
N SER A 61 -9.79 -14.24 12.74
CA SER A 61 -10.39 -15.43 12.10
C SER A 61 -9.91 -15.67 10.67
N SER A 62 -9.50 -14.62 9.95
CA SER A 62 -9.04 -14.72 8.55
C SER A 62 -7.53 -14.95 8.39
N VAL A 63 -6.76 -15.04 9.50
CA VAL A 63 -5.30 -15.25 9.44
C VAL A 63 -4.94 -16.52 8.68
N ASP A 64 -5.61 -17.63 8.96
CA ASP A 64 -5.24 -18.92 8.35
C ASP A 64 -5.62 -18.97 6.87
N GLN A 65 -6.71 -18.31 6.46
CA GLN A 65 -7.06 -18.13 5.06
C GLN A 65 -5.99 -17.29 4.31
N GLN A 66 -5.46 -16.25 4.96
CA GLN A 66 -4.35 -15.45 4.41
C GLN A 66 -3.07 -16.27 4.26
N LYS A 67 -2.73 -17.08 5.27
CA LYS A 67 -1.59 -18.00 5.20
C LYS A 67 -1.77 -19.02 4.07
N ALA A 68 -2.96 -19.61 3.95
CA ALA A 68 -3.27 -20.56 2.88
C ALA A 68 -3.12 -19.93 1.49
N LEU A 69 -3.59 -18.69 1.30
CA LEU A 69 -3.44 -17.94 0.06
C LEU A 69 -1.97 -17.66 -0.27
N LEU A 70 -1.15 -17.34 0.72
CA LEU A 70 0.30 -17.13 0.55
C LEU A 70 1.01 -18.44 0.22
N ALA A 71 0.70 -19.53 0.92
CA ALA A 71 1.27 -20.85 0.67
C ALA A 71 0.88 -21.39 -0.72
N ALA A 72 -0.37 -21.19 -1.15
CA ALA A 72 -0.83 -21.53 -2.49
C ALA A 72 -0.06 -20.75 -3.57
N LYS A 73 0.13 -19.44 -3.36
CA LYS A 73 0.94 -18.60 -4.25
C LYS A 73 2.37 -19.11 -4.33
N GLN A 74 3.00 -19.43 -3.20
CA GLN A 74 4.37 -19.92 -3.17
C GLN A 74 4.51 -21.22 -3.96
N ARG A 75 3.62 -22.18 -3.75
CA ARG A 75 3.60 -23.45 -4.50
C ARG A 75 3.41 -23.23 -6.00
N CYS A 76 2.45 -22.40 -6.39
CA CYS A 76 2.19 -22.11 -7.80
C CYS A 76 3.42 -21.51 -8.48
N LEU A 77 4.09 -20.56 -7.81
CA LEU A 77 5.31 -19.94 -8.33
C LEU A 77 6.48 -20.92 -8.42
N GLN A 78 6.61 -21.85 -7.47
CA GLN A 78 7.64 -22.89 -7.51
C GLN A 78 7.42 -23.88 -8.66
N SER A 79 6.16 -24.17 -9.01
CA SER A 79 5.82 -25.05 -10.13
C SER A 79 5.80 -24.36 -11.50
N ALA A 80 5.81 -23.03 -11.55
CA ALA A 80 5.65 -22.27 -12.78
C ALA A 80 6.96 -22.24 -13.59
N ASN A 81 7.06 -23.12 -14.58
CA ASN A 81 8.23 -23.22 -15.47
C ASN A 81 8.10 -22.38 -16.76
N THR A 82 6.95 -21.75 -16.99
CA THR A 82 6.67 -20.95 -18.20
C THR A 82 6.04 -19.60 -17.85
N ILE A 83 6.14 -18.66 -18.79
CA ILE A 83 5.53 -17.32 -18.65
C ILE A 83 4.02 -17.42 -18.47
N ASP A 84 3.35 -18.32 -19.19
CA ASP A 84 1.91 -18.51 -19.09
C ASP A 84 1.50 -19.11 -17.74
N ALA A 85 2.24 -20.12 -17.24
CA ALA A 85 2.01 -20.67 -15.91
C ALA A 85 2.16 -19.60 -14.83
N PHE A 86 3.18 -18.74 -14.94
CA PHE A 86 3.35 -17.61 -14.03
C PHE A 86 2.17 -16.61 -14.11
N ARG A 87 1.65 -16.33 -15.31
CA ARG A 87 0.48 -15.46 -15.51
C ARG A 87 -0.77 -16.02 -14.83
N VAL A 88 -1.00 -17.32 -14.95
CA VAL A 88 -2.10 -18.03 -14.27
C VAL A 88 -1.96 -17.91 -12.75
N CYS A 89 -0.78 -18.21 -12.19
CA CYS A 89 -0.53 -18.05 -10.75
C CYS A 89 -0.85 -16.63 -10.24
N LYS A 90 -0.49 -15.60 -11.02
CA LYS A 90 -0.80 -14.21 -10.69
C LYS A 90 -2.30 -13.91 -10.73
N GLN A 91 -3.03 -14.53 -11.64
CA GLN A 91 -4.48 -14.36 -11.76
C GLN A 91 -5.22 -15.01 -10.59
N GLU A 92 -4.89 -16.25 -10.25
CA GLU A 92 -5.46 -16.96 -9.10
C GLU A 92 -5.18 -16.22 -7.79
N GLN A 93 -3.93 -15.75 -7.60
CA GLN A 93 -3.60 -14.93 -6.43
C GLN A 93 -4.45 -13.65 -6.35
N ARG A 94 -4.72 -13.01 -7.50
CA ARG A 94 -5.58 -11.81 -7.54
C ARG A 94 -7.02 -12.15 -7.22
N GLN A 95 -7.53 -13.29 -7.67
CA GLN A 95 -8.89 -13.75 -7.38
C GLN A 95 -9.05 -14.06 -5.89
N GLY A 96 -8.17 -14.88 -5.31
CA GLY A 96 -8.23 -15.19 -3.88
C GLY A 96 -8.09 -13.96 -2.98
N ARG A 97 -7.26 -12.97 -3.36
CA ARG A 97 -7.23 -11.69 -2.65
C ARG A 97 -8.55 -10.92 -2.77
N ARG A 98 -9.18 -10.91 -3.94
CA ARG A 98 -10.47 -10.22 -4.15
C ARG A 98 -11.57 -10.87 -3.32
N GLU A 99 -11.59 -12.18 -3.22
CA GLU A 99 -12.53 -12.94 -2.40
C GLU A 99 -12.35 -12.60 -0.92
N LEU A 100 -11.12 -12.67 -0.39
CA LEU A 100 -10.83 -12.28 0.98
C LEU A 100 -11.27 -10.82 1.27
N PHE A 101 -11.05 -9.90 0.33
CA PHE A 101 -11.53 -8.52 0.46
C PHE A 101 -13.05 -8.40 0.42
N ARG A 102 -13.74 -9.22 -0.38
CA ARG A 102 -15.20 -9.27 -0.43
C ARG A 102 -15.78 -9.76 0.89
N GLU A 103 -15.23 -10.84 1.45
CA GLU A 103 -15.65 -11.39 2.74
C GLU A 103 -15.41 -10.39 3.88
N ALA A 104 -14.21 -9.80 3.93
CA ALA A 104 -13.89 -8.75 4.91
C ALA A 104 -14.87 -7.57 4.81
N ARG A 105 -15.29 -7.22 3.59
CA ARG A 105 -16.27 -6.17 3.38
C ARG A 105 -17.66 -6.59 3.83
N ALA A 106 -18.08 -7.81 3.52
CA ALA A 106 -19.37 -8.35 3.96
C ALA A 106 -19.48 -8.35 5.49
N ALA A 107 -18.44 -8.81 6.20
CA ALA A 107 -18.38 -8.79 7.66
C ALA A 107 -18.52 -7.37 8.23
N MET A 108 -17.78 -6.40 7.67
CA MET A 108 -17.88 -5.00 8.12
C MET A 108 -19.20 -4.33 7.72
N THR A 109 -19.81 -4.75 6.61
CA THR A 109 -21.12 -4.27 6.16
C THR A 109 -22.21 -4.73 7.12
N ALA A 110 -22.19 -6.00 7.53
CA ALA A 110 -23.12 -6.54 8.51
C ALA A 110 -23.03 -5.80 9.84
N GLU A 111 -21.82 -5.52 10.33
CA GLU A 111 -21.64 -4.74 11.56
C GLU A 111 -22.17 -3.30 11.41
N ARG A 112 -21.91 -2.65 10.26
CA ARG A 112 -22.46 -1.31 10.00
C ARG A 112 -23.99 -1.29 9.99
N GLN A 113 -24.62 -2.27 9.36
CA GLN A 113 -26.08 -2.38 9.32
C GLN A 113 -26.65 -2.54 10.73
N ARG A 114 -26.04 -3.41 11.55
CA ARG A 114 -26.41 -3.58 12.96
C ARG A 114 -26.31 -2.28 13.76
N LEU A 115 -25.32 -1.44 13.46
CA LEU A 115 -25.10 -0.14 14.13
C LEU A 115 -25.92 1.01 13.55
N GLY A 116 -26.81 0.75 12.58
CA GLY A 116 -27.59 1.78 11.88
C GLY A 116 -26.72 2.73 11.05
N LEU A 117 -25.50 2.33 10.70
CA LEU A 117 -24.55 3.15 9.97
C LEU A 117 -24.74 3.01 8.46
N PRO A 118 -24.52 4.10 7.68
CA PRO A 118 -24.59 4.01 6.23
C PRO A 118 -23.57 3.02 5.68
N LEU A 119 -24.02 2.26 4.68
CA LEU A 119 -23.17 1.36 3.93
C LEU A 119 -21.99 2.13 3.35
N ARG A 120 -20.82 1.50 3.40
CA ARG A 120 -19.62 2.13 2.83
C ARG A 120 -19.79 2.15 1.30
N PRO A 121 -19.67 3.31 0.64
CA PRO A 121 -19.82 3.37 -0.81
C PRO A 121 -18.85 2.40 -1.49
N GLU A 122 -19.31 1.74 -2.54
CA GLU A 122 -18.41 0.99 -3.41
C GLU A 122 -17.30 1.94 -3.84
N ARG A 123 -16.03 1.56 -3.62
CA ARG A 123 -14.94 2.37 -4.15
C ARG A 123 -15.12 2.30 -5.66
N ARG A 124 -15.73 3.34 -6.26
CA ARG A 124 -15.70 3.50 -7.72
C ARG A 124 -14.27 3.26 -8.11
N ARG A 125 -14.05 2.30 -9.02
CA ARG A 125 -12.75 2.18 -9.66
C ARG A 125 -12.53 3.55 -10.25
N VAL A 126 -11.69 4.36 -9.61
CA VAL A 126 -11.16 5.54 -10.24
C VAL A 126 -10.47 4.95 -11.46
N GLN A 127 -11.10 5.09 -12.62
CA GLN A 127 -10.43 4.87 -13.87
C GLN A 127 -9.24 5.81 -13.79
N LYS A 128 -8.06 5.26 -13.45
CA LYS A 128 -6.82 5.96 -13.67
C LYS A 128 -6.72 6.07 -15.19
N LYS A 129 -7.29 7.15 -15.73
CA LYS A 129 -7.01 7.64 -17.08
C LYS A 129 -5.55 8.06 -17.03
N GLY A 130 -4.65 7.09 -17.22
CA GLY A 130 -3.21 7.27 -17.06
C GLY A 130 -2.54 6.15 -16.26
N ARG A 131 -2.36 4.98 -16.87
CA ARG A 131 -1.09 4.21 -16.85
C ARG A 131 -1.25 2.89 -17.62
N SER A 132 -0.67 2.83 -18.81
CA SER A 132 0.47 1.94 -19.12
C SER A 132 0.85 2.02 -20.60
N ASN A 133 1.83 2.85 -20.97
CA ASN A 133 2.72 2.54 -22.10
C ASN A 133 4.05 2.06 -21.52
N TRP A 134 4.01 0.90 -20.86
CA TRP A 134 5.23 0.19 -20.51
C TRP A 134 5.07 -1.19 -21.10
N ASN A 135 5.52 -1.32 -22.35
CA ASN A 135 5.76 -2.61 -22.96
C ASN A 135 7.07 -3.08 -22.33
N GLY A 136 6.99 -4.03 -21.40
CA GLY A 136 8.20 -4.69 -20.90
C GLY A 136 8.94 -5.37 -22.06
N PRO A 137 10.21 -5.77 -21.85
CA PRO A 137 10.95 -6.48 -22.89
C PRO A 137 10.16 -7.70 -23.34
N GLU A 138 9.88 -7.77 -24.64
CA GLU A 138 9.37 -8.97 -25.27
C GLU A 138 10.50 -10.00 -25.25
N PHE A 139 10.32 -11.03 -24.43
CA PHE A 139 11.17 -12.21 -24.51
C PHE A 139 10.52 -13.14 -25.53
N SER A 140 11.06 -13.10 -26.75
CA SER A 140 10.78 -14.03 -27.84
C SER A 140 11.31 -15.43 -27.55
#